data_AF-A0A0P9UHP6-F1
#
_entry.id   AF-A0A0P9UHP6-F1
#
_cell.length_a   1.000
_cell.length_b   1.000
_cell.length_c   1.000
_cell.angle_alpha   90.00
_cell.angle_beta   90.00
_cell.angle_gamma   90.00
#
_symmetry.space_group_name_H-M   'P 1'
#
loop_
_entity.id
_entity.type
_entity.pdbx_description
1 polymer ?
#
loop_
_entity_poly.entity_id
_entity_poly.type
_entity_poly.pdbx_seq_one_letter_code
_entity_poly.pdbx_strand_id
1 'polypeptide(L)'
;MSIADPTRLILRNGRLLDLQKGQLISGQEVVIEGERIVDVRAEGEPAAVGAQIIDLGGRTLMPGLIDCHVHVLASNANLGMNALQPNAIIMYRALPILAAMLNRGFTTVRDAGGADWALARSIQMGLIPGPRIFASGKALSQTGGHGDMRARGELLLNEPCSCCFRAGAIARVVDGVDNVRLAVREELQQGANQIKIMASGGVSSPTDPIANTQYSEAEIRTIVDEAAAANTYVMAHAYTARAIRRAIECGVRTIEHGNLVDADTARLMAEKGAFAVPTQVTYEMLAEYGERFGLPADSVAKIEDVRQAGRNALLLFAEAGVPMGYGSDLLGEMHEYQTHELKIRAELLGNLAALRSATSVAAQILQREGELGCISAGAIADLLVVDGDPLSDIGCLVGQGEHLAMIVQGGHVRKNTLV
;
A
#
# COMPACT_ATOMS: atom_id res chain seq x y z
N MET A 1 -22.09 -22.73 1.67
CA MET A 1 -23.41 -22.56 2.33
C MET A 1 -23.37 -21.22 3.02
N SER A 2 -24.09 -20.22 2.48
CA SER A 2 -24.17 -18.88 3.07
C SER A 2 -25.06 -18.98 4.31
N ILE A 3 -24.47 -18.71 5.47
CA ILE A 3 -25.22 -18.22 6.62
C ILE A 3 -25.78 -16.88 6.13
N ALA A 4 -27.09 -16.67 6.22
CA ALA A 4 -27.69 -15.39 5.87
C ALA A 4 -27.01 -14.33 6.73
N ASP A 5 -26.23 -13.44 6.10
CA ASP A 5 -25.65 -12.31 6.83
C ASP A 5 -26.82 -11.52 7.42
N PRO A 6 -26.81 -11.24 8.74
CA PRO A 6 -27.86 -10.42 9.32
C PRO A 6 -27.90 -9.11 8.54
N THR A 7 -29.12 -8.69 8.18
CA THR A 7 -29.34 -7.47 7.39
C THR A 7 -28.73 -6.22 8.04
N ARG A 8 -28.42 -6.28 9.35
CA ARG A 8 -27.78 -5.20 10.09
C ARG A 8 -26.88 -5.76 11.21
N LEU A 9 -25.66 -5.24 11.31
CA LEU A 9 -24.67 -5.53 12.34
C LEU A 9 -24.46 -4.28 13.21
N ILE A 10 -24.46 -4.42 14.53
CA ILE A 10 -24.24 -3.32 15.49
C ILE A 10 -23.04 -3.68 16.36
N LEU A 11 -22.02 -2.84 16.36
CA LEU A 11 -20.85 -2.94 17.23
C LEU A 11 -21.01 -1.96 18.39
N ARG A 12 -21.00 -2.44 19.63
CA ARG A 12 -21.24 -1.61 20.84
C ARG A 12 -20.27 -1.94 21.98
N ASN A 13 -20.29 -1.13 23.03
CA ASN A 13 -19.41 -1.26 24.21
C ASN A 13 -17.93 -1.25 23.80
N GLY A 14 -17.57 -0.35 22.89
CA GLY A 14 -16.20 -0.16 22.40
C GLY A 14 -15.71 1.26 22.61
N ARG A 15 -14.42 1.47 22.36
CA ARG A 15 -13.77 2.79 22.35
C ARG A 15 -13.45 3.17 20.92
N LEU A 16 -14.25 4.04 20.32
CA LEU A 16 -14.07 4.49 18.94
C LEU A 16 -12.84 5.38 18.80
N LEU A 17 -11.94 5.04 17.88
CA LEU A 17 -10.78 5.86 17.56
C LEU A 17 -11.17 7.01 16.60
N ASP A 18 -11.26 8.22 17.13
CA ASP A 18 -11.40 9.45 16.33
C ASP A 18 -10.00 9.93 15.92
N LEU A 19 -9.60 9.61 14.68
CA LEU A 19 -8.31 9.98 14.12
C LEU A 19 -8.15 11.49 13.90
N GLN A 20 -9.24 12.26 13.77
CA GLN A 20 -9.16 13.70 13.57
C GLN A 20 -8.83 14.41 14.88
N LYS A 21 -9.48 14.00 15.97
CA LYS A 21 -9.24 14.55 17.31
C LYS A 21 -8.07 13.89 18.04
N GLY A 22 -7.68 12.68 17.62
CA GLY A 22 -6.61 11.91 18.26
C GLY A 22 -7.01 11.40 19.64
N GLN A 23 -8.24 10.91 19.78
CA GLN A 23 -8.78 10.43 21.06
C GLN A 23 -9.66 9.19 20.88
N LEU A 24 -9.81 8.44 21.96
CA LEU A 24 -10.78 7.35 22.07
C LEU A 24 -12.10 7.88 22.64
N ILE A 25 -13.21 7.52 22.00
CA ILE A 25 -14.57 7.93 22.39
C ILE A 25 -15.37 6.69 22.82
N SER A 26 -15.78 6.64 24.07
CA SER A 26 -16.64 5.57 24.60
C SER A 26 -18.13 5.92 24.48
N GLY A 27 -19.00 4.92 24.64
CA GLY A 27 -20.46 5.13 24.67
C GLY A 27 -21.06 5.42 23.29
N GLN A 28 -20.39 4.97 22.23
CA GLN A 28 -20.88 5.02 20.85
C GLN A 28 -21.03 3.61 20.28
N GLU A 29 -22.08 3.41 19.49
CA GLU A 29 -22.29 2.21 18.69
C GLU A 29 -22.20 2.52 17.19
N VAL A 30 -21.67 1.56 16.43
CA VAL A 30 -21.52 1.63 14.98
C VAL A 30 -22.49 0.67 14.33
N VAL A 31 -23.36 1.20 13.46
CA VAL A 31 -24.40 0.42 12.78
C VAL A 31 -23.97 0.20 11.32
N ILE A 32 -23.93 -1.06 10.91
CA ILE A 32 -23.50 -1.51 9.59
C ILE A 32 -24.68 -2.22 8.92
N GLU A 33 -24.90 -1.90 7.65
CA GLU A 33 -25.91 -2.54 6.80
C GLU A 33 -25.33 -2.77 5.41
N GLY A 34 -25.33 -4.04 4.98
CA GLY A 34 -24.56 -4.46 3.82
C GLY A 34 -23.07 -4.12 4.00
N GLU A 35 -22.49 -3.42 3.03
CA GLU A 35 -21.06 -3.07 3.02
C GLU A 35 -20.74 -1.72 3.69
N ARG A 36 -21.73 -0.99 4.20
CA ARG A 36 -21.55 0.40 4.66
C ARG A 36 -21.94 0.61 6.12
N ILE A 37 -21.27 1.57 6.74
CA ILE A 37 -21.65 2.15 8.02
C ILE A 37 -22.83 3.09 7.74
N VAL A 38 -24.00 2.79 8.30
CA VAL A 38 -25.20 3.62 8.12
C VAL A 38 -25.37 4.64 9.24
N ASP A 39 -24.78 4.40 10.42
CA ASP A 39 -24.87 5.32 11.55
C ASP A 39 -23.73 5.13 12.56
N VAL A 40 -23.38 6.21 13.26
CA VAL A 40 -22.49 6.23 14.43
C VAL A 40 -23.16 7.09 15.50
N ARG A 41 -23.70 6.45 16.53
CA ARG A 41 -24.63 7.08 17.48
C ARG A 41 -24.33 6.72 18.93
N ALA A 42 -24.99 7.37 19.87
CA ALA A 42 -24.85 7.06 21.29
C ALA A 42 -25.38 5.65 21.59
N GLU A 43 -24.71 4.95 22.51
CA GLU A 43 -25.17 3.64 22.99
C GLU A 43 -26.52 3.74 23.72
N GLY A 44 -27.32 2.67 23.61
CA GLY A 44 -28.56 2.50 24.36
C GLY A 44 -29.85 2.75 23.57
N GLU A 45 -29.74 3.13 22.29
CA GLU A 45 -30.89 3.11 21.39
C GLU A 45 -31.35 1.66 21.14
N PRO A 46 -32.67 1.37 21.10
CA PRO A 46 -33.16 0.04 20.79
C PRO A 46 -32.63 -0.46 19.44
N ALA A 47 -32.04 -1.64 19.44
CA ALA A 47 -31.60 -2.28 18.20
C ALA A 47 -32.82 -2.60 17.32
N ALA A 48 -32.67 -2.40 16.01
CA ALA A 48 -33.69 -2.82 15.04
C ALA A 48 -33.92 -4.34 15.15
N VAL A 49 -35.17 -4.77 14.94
CA VAL A 49 -35.53 -6.20 14.98
C VAL A 49 -34.68 -6.97 13.96
N GLY A 50 -33.99 -8.01 14.42
CA GLY A 50 -33.12 -8.86 13.58
C GLY A 50 -31.68 -8.36 13.41
N ALA A 51 -31.29 -7.24 14.05
CA ALA A 51 -29.90 -6.81 14.06
C ALA A 51 -29.03 -7.77 14.90
N GLN A 52 -27.87 -8.16 14.36
CA GLN A 52 -26.84 -8.84 15.15
C GLN A 52 -26.08 -7.79 15.96
N ILE A 53 -25.99 -8.00 17.26
CA ILE A 53 -25.25 -7.12 18.16
C ILE A 53 -23.98 -7.84 18.60
N ILE A 54 -22.83 -7.16 18.45
CA ILE A 54 -21.54 -7.63 18.94
C ILE A 54 -21.06 -6.67 20.02
N ASP A 55 -20.83 -7.22 21.21
CA ASP A 55 -20.22 -6.53 22.33
C ASP A 55 -18.69 -6.55 22.17
N LEU A 56 -18.08 -5.37 22.11
CA LEU A 56 -16.63 -5.21 21.93
C LEU A 56 -15.85 -5.36 23.24
N GLY A 57 -16.51 -5.39 24.40
CA GLY A 57 -15.89 -5.61 25.71
C GLY A 57 -14.90 -4.51 26.11
N GLY A 58 -15.18 -3.25 25.76
CA GLY A 58 -14.32 -2.09 26.02
C GLY A 58 -13.10 -1.94 25.11
N ARG A 59 -12.95 -2.81 24.10
CA ARG A 59 -11.82 -2.76 23.15
C ARG A 59 -11.89 -1.57 22.22
N THR A 60 -10.76 -1.25 21.60
CA THR A 60 -10.69 -0.13 20.64
C THR A 60 -11.30 -0.54 19.31
N LEU A 61 -12.15 0.31 18.76
CA LEU A 61 -12.70 0.19 17.41
C LEU A 61 -12.05 1.24 16.51
N MET A 62 -11.39 0.82 15.44
CA MET A 62 -10.73 1.73 14.50
C MET A 62 -10.98 1.33 13.04
N PRO A 63 -10.78 2.23 12.06
CA PRO A 63 -10.83 1.84 10.65
C PRO A 63 -9.81 0.75 10.32
N GLY A 64 -10.13 -0.07 9.33
CA GLY A 64 -9.18 -0.98 8.69
C GLY A 64 -7.93 -0.25 8.20
N LEU A 65 -6.76 -0.90 8.33
CA LEU A 65 -5.50 -0.34 7.86
C LEU A 65 -5.41 -0.38 6.34
N ILE A 66 -4.66 0.57 5.78
CA ILE A 66 -4.42 0.74 4.35
C ILE A 66 -2.90 0.82 4.11
N ASP A 67 -2.36 -0.09 3.31
CA ASP A 67 -0.97 -0.05 2.87
C ASP A 67 -0.86 0.50 1.44
N CYS A 68 -0.19 1.64 1.25
CA CYS A 68 -0.11 2.32 -0.05
C CYS A 68 1.03 1.82 -0.95
N HIS A 69 1.83 0.84 -0.51
CA HIS A 69 2.89 0.28 -1.33
C HIS A 69 3.17 -1.17 -0.96
N VAL A 70 2.55 -2.09 -1.69
CA VAL A 70 2.84 -3.53 -1.60
C VAL A 70 3.17 -4.11 -2.96
N HIS A 71 3.81 -5.27 -2.96
CA HIS A 71 3.92 -6.14 -4.13
C HIS A 71 3.37 -7.53 -3.77
N VAL A 72 2.07 -7.74 -4.00
CA VAL A 72 1.37 -8.99 -3.64
C VAL A 72 1.99 -10.20 -4.35
N LEU A 73 2.44 -10.02 -5.59
CA LEU A 73 3.04 -11.07 -6.40
C LEU A 73 4.56 -11.22 -6.22
N ALA A 74 5.19 -10.41 -5.36
CA ALA A 74 6.62 -10.56 -5.01
C ALA A 74 6.81 -11.69 -3.99
N SER A 75 6.62 -12.92 -4.45
CA SER A 75 6.75 -14.13 -3.63
C SER A 75 8.19 -14.56 -3.33
N ASN A 76 9.17 -13.82 -3.87
CA ASN A 76 10.60 -14.06 -3.68
C ASN A 76 11.34 -12.71 -3.64
N ALA A 77 12.40 -12.61 -2.84
CA ALA A 77 13.20 -11.39 -2.74
C ALA A 77 13.93 -11.04 -4.06
N ASN A 78 14.26 -12.04 -4.88
CA ASN A 78 14.83 -11.84 -6.21
C ASN A 78 13.70 -11.69 -7.26
N LEU A 79 13.41 -10.44 -7.62
CA LEU A 79 12.33 -10.10 -8.55
C LEU A 79 12.55 -10.58 -9.98
N GLY A 80 13.80 -10.70 -10.43
CA GLY A 80 14.13 -11.30 -11.73
C GLY A 80 13.73 -12.77 -11.78
N MET A 81 14.08 -13.54 -10.73
CA MET A 81 13.63 -14.93 -10.60
C MET A 81 12.12 -15.03 -10.41
N ASN A 82 11.50 -14.10 -9.68
CA ASN A 82 10.05 -14.04 -9.52
C ASN A 82 9.33 -13.93 -10.88
N ALA A 83 9.80 -13.07 -11.77
CA ALA A 83 9.23 -12.88 -13.11
C ALA A 83 9.29 -14.14 -14.00
N LEU A 84 10.32 -14.96 -13.80
CA LEU A 84 10.55 -16.20 -14.55
C LEU A 84 9.73 -17.39 -14.01
N GLN A 85 9.07 -17.27 -12.86
CA GLN A 85 8.23 -18.35 -12.34
C GLN A 85 6.98 -18.58 -13.19
N PRO A 86 6.49 -19.83 -13.31
CA PRO A 86 5.23 -20.12 -14.00
C PRO A 86 4.05 -19.35 -13.39
N ASN A 87 3.16 -18.82 -14.25
CA ASN A 87 2.04 -17.98 -13.82
C ASN A 87 1.19 -18.62 -12.71
N ALA A 88 0.83 -19.90 -12.85
CA ALA A 88 0.03 -20.60 -11.84
C ALA A 88 0.74 -20.65 -10.47
N ILE A 89 2.06 -20.89 -10.44
CA ILE A 89 2.83 -20.96 -9.19
C ILE A 89 2.84 -19.61 -8.49
N ILE A 90 3.05 -18.52 -9.23
CA ILE A 90 3.02 -17.15 -8.67
C ILE A 90 1.66 -16.86 -8.04
N MET A 91 0.57 -17.20 -8.72
CA MET A 91 -0.78 -16.96 -8.19
C MET A 91 -1.05 -17.77 -6.91
N TYR A 92 -0.62 -19.04 -6.84
CA TYR A 92 -0.76 -19.83 -5.61
C TYR A 92 0.10 -19.31 -4.45
N ARG A 93 1.29 -18.76 -4.74
CA ARG A 93 2.17 -18.17 -3.72
C ARG A 93 1.65 -16.83 -3.19
N ALA A 94 0.85 -16.11 -3.97
CA ALA A 94 0.23 -14.87 -3.54
C ALA A 94 -0.90 -15.07 -2.50
N LEU A 95 -1.56 -16.23 -2.50
CA LEU A 95 -2.68 -16.52 -1.59
C LEU A 95 -2.30 -16.39 -0.10
N PRO A 96 -1.23 -17.04 0.41
CA PRO A 96 -0.84 -16.86 1.81
C PRO A 96 -0.40 -15.43 2.13
N ILE A 97 0.20 -14.71 1.18
CA ILE A 97 0.62 -13.31 1.35
C ILE A 97 -0.63 -12.43 1.59
N LEU A 98 -1.64 -12.55 0.73
CA LEU A 98 -2.91 -11.81 0.85
C LEU A 98 -3.66 -12.11 2.15
N ALA A 99 -3.78 -13.40 2.50
CA ALA A 99 -4.43 -13.81 3.73
C ALA A 99 -3.70 -13.25 4.96
N ALA A 100 -2.37 -13.25 4.96
CA ALA A 100 -1.56 -12.71 6.04
C ALA A 100 -1.68 -11.18 6.17
N MET A 101 -1.72 -10.44 5.05
CA MET A 101 -1.98 -9.00 5.06
C MET A 101 -3.32 -8.68 5.73
N LEU A 102 -4.38 -9.39 5.36
CA LEU A 102 -5.70 -9.21 5.98
C LEU A 102 -5.68 -9.55 7.47
N ASN A 103 -5.03 -10.64 7.87
CA ASN A 103 -4.91 -11.04 9.28
C ASN A 103 -4.15 -10.03 10.15
N ARG A 104 -3.25 -9.24 9.54
CA ARG A 104 -2.56 -8.11 10.19
C ARG A 104 -3.39 -6.82 10.24
N GLY A 105 -4.64 -6.85 9.77
CA GLY A 105 -5.56 -5.72 9.84
C GLY A 105 -5.56 -4.82 8.60
N PHE A 106 -4.78 -5.14 7.57
CA PHE A 106 -4.84 -4.43 6.28
C PHE A 106 -6.07 -4.89 5.51
N THR A 107 -7.08 -4.03 5.48
CA THR A 107 -8.34 -4.29 4.76
C THR A 107 -8.29 -3.81 3.32
N THR A 108 -7.36 -2.91 3.02
CA THR A 108 -7.09 -2.36 1.68
C THR A 108 -5.58 -2.23 1.46
N VAL A 109 -5.11 -2.50 0.24
CA VAL A 109 -3.72 -2.27 -0.17
C VAL A 109 -3.66 -1.65 -1.56
N ARG A 110 -2.67 -0.81 -1.83
CA ARG A 110 -2.31 -0.32 -3.16
C ARG A 110 -1.10 -1.10 -3.66
N ASP A 111 -1.34 -1.98 -4.63
CA ASP A 111 -0.28 -2.77 -5.23
C ASP A 111 0.51 -1.92 -6.21
N ALA A 112 1.80 -1.81 -5.98
CA ALA A 112 2.71 -0.89 -6.67
C ALA A 112 3.35 -1.50 -7.93
N GLY A 113 2.79 -2.61 -8.43
CA GLY A 113 3.22 -3.31 -9.64
C GLY A 113 3.17 -4.82 -9.42
N GLY A 114 2.56 -5.54 -10.35
CA GLY A 114 2.42 -6.99 -10.29
C GLY A 114 0.97 -7.41 -10.33
N ALA A 115 0.20 -7.11 -9.27
CA ALA A 115 -1.20 -7.49 -9.17
C ALA A 115 -2.06 -6.76 -10.21
N ASP A 116 -3.09 -7.45 -10.70
CA ASP A 116 -3.98 -6.98 -11.75
C ASP A 116 -5.45 -6.91 -11.28
N TRP A 117 -6.32 -6.48 -12.19
CA TRP A 117 -7.76 -6.45 -11.96
C TRP A 117 -8.34 -7.84 -11.64
N ALA A 118 -7.81 -8.91 -12.24
CA ALA A 118 -8.34 -10.26 -12.03
C ALA A 118 -8.12 -10.73 -10.59
N LEU A 119 -6.94 -10.45 -10.01
CA LEU A 119 -6.66 -10.73 -8.60
C LEU A 119 -7.54 -9.88 -7.68
N ALA A 120 -7.66 -8.57 -7.96
CA ALA A 120 -8.53 -7.67 -7.19
C ALA A 120 -10.00 -8.13 -7.23
N ARG A 121 -10.50 -8.51 -8.41
CA ARG A 121 -11.86 -9.00 -8.61
C ARG A 121 -12.11 -10.33 -7.91
N SER A 122 -11.11 -11.21 -7.85
CA SER A 122 -11.21 -12.50 -7.15
C SER A 122 -11.45 -12.31 -5.64
N ILE A 123 -10.85 -11.30 -5.04
CA ILE A 123 -11.10 -10.93 -3.63
C ILE A 123 -12.50 -10.34 -3.48
N GLN A 124 -12.90 -9.44 -4.37
CA GLN A 124 -14.24 -8.84 -4.34
C GLN A 124 -15.37 -9.88 -4.50
N MET A 125 -15.14 -10.92 -5.30
CA MET A 125 -16.08 -12.04 -5.46
C MET A 125 -16.06 -13.03 -4.29
N GLY A 126 -15.15 -12.87 -3.32
CA GLY A 126 -14.97 -13.77 -2.19
C GLY A 126 -14.35 -15.12 -2.56
N LEU A 127 -13.67 -15.22 -3.71
CA LEU A 127 -13.00 -16.46 -4.13
C LEU A 127 -11.76 -16.76 -3.30
N ILE A 128 -11.06 -15.71 -2.85
CA ILE A 128 -9.88 -15.79 -2.00
C ILE A 128 -9.96 -14.72 -0.90
N PRO A 129 -9.50 -15.00 0.33
CA PRO A 129 -9.39 -14.00 1.38
C PRO A 129 -8.22 -13.06 1.10
N GLY A 130 -8.39 -11.77 1.36
CA GLY A 130 -7.34 -10.78 1.23
C GLY A 130 -7.83 -9.34 1.34
N PRO A 131 -6.91 -8.36 1.43
CA PRO A 131 -7.26 -6.95 1.34
C PRO A 131 -7.90 -6.60 -0.01
N ARG A 132 -8.73 -5.56 -0.04
CA ARG A 132 -9.13 -4.90 -1.29
C ARG A 132 -7.88 -4.36 -1.98
N ILE A 133 -7.70 -4.63 -3.27
CA ILE A 133 -6.50 -4.22 -4.01
C ILE A 133 -6.82 -3.02 -4.92
N PHE A 134 -6.02 -1.96 -4.80
CA PHE A 134 -5.88 -0.89 -5.79
C PHE A 134 -4.67 -1.21 -6.67
N ALA A 135 -4.90 -1.81 -7.83
CA ALA A 135 -3.87 -2.41 -8.66
C ALA A 135 -3.21 -1.39 -9.59
N SER A 136 -1.88 -1.36 -9.65
CA SER A 136 -1.16 -0.57 -10.68
C SER A 136 -1.04 -1.31 -12.02
N GLY A 137 -1.41 -2.60 -12.10
CA GLY A 137 -1.02 -3.45 -13.21
C GLY A 137 0.49 -3.66 -13.21
N LYS A 138 1.15 -3.45 -14.34
CA LYS A 138 2.62 -3.46 -14.42
C LYS A 138 3.19 -2.05 -14.28
N ALA A 139 4.20 -1.90 -13.43
CA ALA A 139 4.97 -0.66 -13.38
C ALA A 139 5.66 -0.39 -14.72
N LEU A 140 5.71 0.87 -15.15
CA LEU A 140 6.42 1.27 -16.37
C LEU A 140 7.87 1.61 -16.03
N SER A 141 8.80 0.99 -16.74
CA SER A 141 10.24 1.24 -16.63
C SER A 141 10.83 1.51 -18.00
N GLN A 142 11.81 2.41 -18.08
CA GLN A 142 12.64 2.53 -19.28
C GLN A 142 13.57 1.33 -19.42
N THR A 143 14.18 1.17 -20.60
CA THR A 143 15.27 0.21 -20.83
C THR A 143 16.45 0.50 -19.89
N GLY A 144 16.97 -0.55 -19.25
CA GLY A 144 18.01 -0.48 -18.21
C GLY A 144 17.53 0.19 -16.91
N GLY A 145 16.22 0.38 -16.77
CA GLY A 145 15.60 1.02 -15.62
C GLY A 145 15.34 0.06 -14.46
N HIS A 146 14.71 0.58 -13.40
CA HIS A 146 14.54 -0.16 -12.15
C HIS A 146 13.61 -1.38 -12.30
N GLY A 147 12.67 -1.33 -13.25
CA GLY A 147 11.81 -2.46 -13.59
C GLY A 147 12.40 -3.43 -14.63
N ASP A 148 13.60 -3.15 -15.13
CA ASP A 148 14.28 -3.97 -16.12
C ASP A 148 15.18 -5.01 -15.43
N MET A 149 14.70 -6.26 -15.42
CA MET A 149 15.35 -7.36 -14.70
C MET A 149 16.41 -8.09 -15.53
N ARG A 150 16.74 -7.62 -16.73
CA ARG A 150 17.77 -8.23 -17.59
C ARG A 150 19.17 -8.02 -17.00
N ALA A 151 20.01 -9.04 -17.12
CA ALA A 151 21.39 -8.95 -16.66
C ALA A 151 22.27 -8.13 -17.62
N ARG A 152 23.35 -7.53 -17.11
CA ARG A 152 24.35 -6.88 -17.96
C ARG A 152 24.96 -7.91 -18.92
N GLY A 153 24.85 -7.66 -20.23
CA GLY A 153 25.37 -8.54 -21.29
C GLY A 153 24.35 -9.57 -21.80
N GLU A 154 23.15 -9.62 -21.23
CA GLU A 154 22.05 -10.41 -21.81
C GLU A 154 21.60 -9.80 -23.14
N LEU A 155 21.46 -10.64 -24.17
CA LEU A 155 20.95 -10.22 -25.48
C LEU A 155 19.43 -10.08 -25.42
N LEU A 156 18.85 -9.18 -26.25
CA LEU A 156 17.40 -8.88 -26.31
C LEU A 156 16.49 -10.08 -26.67
N LEU A 157 17.06 -11.27 -26.89
CA LEU A 157 16.36 -12.49 -27.28
C LEU A 157 15.34 -12.97 -26.23
N ASN A 158 15.46 -12.51 -24.99
CA ASN A 158 14.56 -12.85 -23.88
C ASN A 158 13.57 -11.72 -23.51
N GLU A 159 13.41 -10.68 -24.33
CA GLU A 159 12.40 -9.65 -24.05
C GLU A 159 10.99 -10.29 -24.00
N PRO A 160 10.28 -10.20 -22.86
CA PRO A 160 8.92 -10.72 -22.80
C PRO A 160 8.05 -9.89 -23.75
N CYS A 161 7.46 -10.56 -24.74
CA CYS A 161 6.53 -9.95 -25.67
C CYS A 161 5.39 -9.26 -24.91
N SER A 162 5.06 -8.02 -25.29
CA SER A 162 3.95 -7.25 -24.71
C SER A 162 2.60 -7.98 -24.78
N CYS A 163 2.45 -8.95 -25.69
CA CYS A 163 1.24 -9.77 -25.81
C CYS A 163 1.09 -10.84 -24.71
N CYS A 164 2.14 -11.19 -23.97
CA CYS A 164 2.15 -12.31 -23.02
C CYS A 164 2.75 -11.87 -21.67
N PHE A 165 1.97 -11.16 -20.86
CA PHE A 165 2.42 -10.75 -19.54
C PHE A 165 2.64 -11.95 -18.61
N ARG A 166 3.80 -11.94 -17.94
CA ARG A 166 4.14 -12.88 -16.87
C ARG A 166 3.48 -12.40 -15.59
N ALA A 167 2.78 -13.29 -14.89
CA ALA A 167 2.13 -12.93 -13.62
C ALA A 167 3.17 -12.41 -12.61
N GLY A 168 4.33 -13.09 -12.51
CA GLY A 168 5.42 -12.71 -11.59
C GLY A 168 6.20 -11.45 -11.98
N ALA A 169 5.98 -10.86 -13.15
CA ALA A 169 6.65 -9.61 -13.52
C ALA A 169 6.02 -8.44 -12.76
N ILE A 170 6.83 -7.62 -12.10
CA ILE A 170 6.39 -6.42 -11.39
C ILE A 170 6.22 -5.24 -12.35
N ALA A 171 7.06 -5.19 -13.37
CA ALA A 171 7.15 -4.09 -14.33
C ALA A 171 7.14 -4.60 -15.77
N ARG A 172 6.97 -3.65 -16.70
CA ARG A 172 7.19 -3.81 -18.15
C ARG A 172 8.13 -2.71 -18.64
N VAL A 173 8.96 -3.05 -19.61
CA VAL A 173 9.91 -2.10 -20.22
C VAL A 173 9.22 -1.38 -21.38
N VAL A 174 9.25 -0.05 -21.37
CA VAL A 174 8.64 0.78 -22.41
C VAL A 174 9.35 2.14 -22.49
N ASP A 175 9.76 2.51 -23.70
CA ASP A 175 10.52 3.73 -23.99
C ASP A 175 9.85 4.55 -25.10
N GLY A 176 9.91 5.87 -25.00
CA GLY A 176 9.40 6.83 -25.97
C GLY A 176 7.95 7.24 -25.72
N VAL A 177 7.65 8.51 -26.02
CA VAL A 177 6.37 9.18 -25.74
C VAL A 177 5.15 8.39 -26.24
N ASP A 178 5.18 7.91 -27.48
CA ASP A 178 4.04 7.18 -28.06
C ASP A 178 3.83 5.82 -27.41
N ASN A 179 4.92 5.13 -27.05
CA ASN A 179 4.84 3.81 -26.45
C ASN A 179 4.41 3.88 -24.98
N VAL A 180 4.91 4.86 -24.20
CA VAL A 180 4.44 5.04 -22.82
C VAL A 180 2.97 5.45 -22.78
N ARG A 181 2.51 6.24 -23.77
CA ARG A 181 1.10 6.58 -23.95
C ARG A 181 0.25 5.32 -24.17
N LEU A 182 0.68 4.45 -25.09
CA LEU A 182 0.00 3.19 -25.35
C LEU A 182 0.00 2.29 -24.11
N ALA A 183 1.14 2.14 -23.43
CA ALA A 183 1.26 1.30 -22.24
C ALA A 183 0.30 1.76 -21.12
N VAL A 184 0.20 3.07 -20.86
CA VAL A 184 -0.77 3.58 -19.88
C VAL A 184 -2.20 3.23 -20.28
N ARG A 185 -2.57 3.41 -21.55
CA ARG A 185 -3.91 3.04 -22.04
C ARG A 185 -4.18 1.55 -21.89
N GLU A 186 -3.20 0.70 -22.13
CA GLU A 186 -3.30 -0.75 -21.96
C GLU A 186 -3.51 -1.14 -20.49
N GLU A 187 -2.71 -0.60 -19.56
CA GLU A 187 -2.87 -0.92 -18.13
C GLU A 187 -4.23 -0.44 -17.60
N LEU A 188 -4.68 0.75 -18.00
CA LEU A 188 -6.00 1.27 -17.64
C LEU A 188 -7.14 0.43 -18.24
N GLN A 189 -7.02 0.03 -19.52
CA GLN A 189 -8.00 -0.86 -20.16
C GLN A 189 -8.07 -2.22 -19.45
N GLN A 190 -6.93 -2.74 -18.98
CA GLN A 190 -6.84 -3.98 -18.20
C GLN A 190 -7.35 -3.82 -16.76
N GLY A 191 -7.74 -2.60 -16.36
CA GLY A 191 -8.42 -2.32 -15.10
C GLY A 191 -7.51 -1.86 -13.97
N ALA A 192 -6.31 -1.34 -14.27
CA ALA A 192 -5.49 -0.67 -13.27
C ALA A 192 -6.23 0.53 -12.66
N ASN A 193 -6.10 0.71 -11.35
CA ASN A 193 -6.69 1.82 -10.61
C ASN A 193 -5.84 3.09 -10.69
N GLN A 194 -4.52 2.96 -10.81
CA GLN A 194 -3.53 4.03 -10.94
C GLN A 194 -2.35 3.55 -11.77
N ILE A 195 -1.44 4.45 -12.15
CA ILE A 195 -0.22 4.10 -12.91
C ILE A 195 1.03 4.20 -12.04
N LYS A 196 1.88 3.17 -12.05
CA LYS A 196 3.22 3.20 -11.44
C LYS A 196 4.29 3.44 -12.50
N ILE A 197 5.24 4.33 -12.19
CA ILE A 197 6.47 4.50 -12.97
C ILE A 197 7.73 4.36 -12.12
N MET A 198 8.85 4.03 -12.77
CA MET A 198 10.20 4.12 -12.21
C MET A 198 10.86 5.43 -12.66
N ALA A 199 10.98 6.41 -11.76
CA ALA A 199 11.52 7.76 -12.07
C ALA A 199 12.97 7.97 -11.63
N SER A 200 13.54 7.02 -10.87
CA SER A 200 14.97 6.91 -10.59
C SER A 200 15.42 5.45 -10.65
N GLY A 201 16.73 5.23 -10.61
CA GLY A 201 17.22 3.90 -10.28
C GLY A 201 16.95 3.53 -8.82
N GLY A 202 17.08 2.24 -8.51
CA GLY A 202 16.74 1.72 -7.19
C GLY A 202 17.62 0.58 -6.69
N VAL A 203 17.16 -0.09 -5.63
CA VAL A 203 17.95 -1.10 -4.89
C VAL A 203 17.81 -2.49 -5.52
N SER A 204 16.58 -3.00 -5.67
CA SER A 204 16.27 -4.38 -6.09
C SER A 204 16.31 -4.61 -7.61
N SER A 205 17.36 -4.12 -8.28
CA SER A 205 17.52 -4.20 -9.73
C SER A 205 19.00 -4.31 -10.15
N PRO A 206 19.30 -4.95 -11.29
CA PRO A 206 20.65 -5.41 -11.60
C PRO A 206 21.60 -4.34 -12.15
N THR A 207 21.10 -3.29 -12.82
CA THR A 207 21.98 -2.45 -13.68
C THR A 207 22.01 -0.97 -13.34
N ASP A 208 21.00 -0.47 -12.64
CA ASP A 208 20.78 0.94 -12.35
C ASP A 208 21.28 1.34 -10.94
N PRO A 209 22.10 2.40 -10.85
CA PRO A 209 22.43 3.08 -9.60
C PRO A 209 21.25 3.88 -9.02
N ILE A 210 21.23 4.07 -7.70
CA ILE A 210 20.19 4.87 -7.01
C ILE A 210 20.20 6.35 -7.46
N ALA A 211 21.39 6.88 -7.75
CA ALA A 211 21.59 8.30 -7.97
C ALA A 211 21.03 8.83 -9.30
N ASN A 212 20.93 8.00 -10.35
CA ASN A 212 20.50 8.48 -11.66
C ASN A 212 18.97 8.54 -11.77
N THR A 213 18.50 9.46 -12.61
CA THR A 213 17.08 9.59 -12.95
C THR A 213 16.69 8.62 -14.05
N GLN A 214 15.41 8.28 -14.11
CA GLN A 214 14.79 7.47 -15.17
C GLN A 214 13.60 8.21 -15.80
N TYR A 215 13.34 7.89 -17.07
CA TYR A 215 12.48 8.60 -18.01
C TYR A 215 12.91 10.05 -18.31
N SER A 216 12.61 10.50 -19.53
CA SER A 216 12.60 11.92 -19.89
C SER A 216 11.37 12.61 -19.29
N GLU A 217 11.42 13.94 -19.13
CA GLU A 217 10.24 14.68 -18.67
C GLU A 217 9.06 14.58 -19.66
N ALA A 218 9.34 14.46 -20.95
CA ALA A 218 8.29 14.30 -21.96
C ALA A 218 7.51 13.00 -21.77
N GLU A 219 8.20 11.91 -21.42
CA GLU A 219 7.56 10.63 -21.09
C GLU A 219 6.77 10.71 -19.78
N ILE A 220 7.36 11.28 -18.72
CA ILE A 220 6.64 11.42 -17.43
C ILE A 220 5.38 12.27 -17.60
N ARG A 221 5.45 13.42 -18.27
CA ARG A 221 4.28 14.27 -18.54
C ARG A 221 3.23 13.53 -19.37
N THR A 222 3.65 12.79 -20.39
CA THR A 222 2.73 11.98 -21.20
C THR A 222 2.00 10.93 -20.37
N ILE A 223 2.71 10.25 -19.47
CA ILE A 223 2.11 9.25 -18.58
C ILE A 223 1.10 9.91 -17.61
N VAL A 224 1.47 11.07 -17.05
CA VAL A 224 0.59 11.86 -16.17
C VAL A 224 -0.66 12.32 -16.91
N ASP A 225 -0.53 12.84 -18.13
CA ASP A 225 -1.65 13.31 -18.96
C ASP A 225 -2.64 12.18 -19.28
N GLU A 226 -2.15 10.98 -19.63
CA GLU A 226 -3.02 9.83 -19.91
C GLU A 226 -3.72 9.28 -18.67
N ALA A 227 -3.02 9.22 -17.52
CA ALA A 227 -3.64 8.85 -16.25
C ALA A 227 -4.72 9.85 -15.83
N ALA A 228 -4.45 11.15 -15.96
CA ALA A 228 -5.40 12.22 -15.68
C ALA A 228 -6.61 12.19 -16.63
N ALA A 229 -6.41 11.89 -17.92
CA ALA A 229 -7.48 11.72 -18.90
C ALA A 229 -8.45 10.57 -18.54
N ALA A 230 -7.99 9.58 -17.77
CA ALA A 230 -8.80 8.51 -17.20
C ALA A 230 -9.28 8.78 -15.77
N ASN A 231 -9.16 10.02 -15.28
CA ASN A 231 -9.53 10.45 -13.92
C ASN A 231 -8.81 9.67 -12.81
N THR A 232 -7.54 9.32 -13.03
CA THR A 232 -6.66 8.75 -12.01
C THR A 232 -5.32 9.48 -12.01
N TYR A 233 -4.32 8.92 -11.33
CA TYR A 233 -3.05 9.56 -11.03
C TYR A 233 -1.86 8.63 -11.22
N VAL A 234 -0.67 9.22 -11.14
CA VAL A 234 0.62 8.51 -11.22
C VAL A 234 1.29 8.47 -9.86
N MET A 235 1.80 7.29 -9.51
CA MET A 235 2.74 7.05 -8.41
C MET A 235 4.14 6.78 -8.98
N ALA A 236 5.19 7.38 -8.42
CA ALA A 236 6.55 7.23 -8.95
C ALA A 236 7.55 6.79 -7.90
N HIS A 237 8.29 5.73 -8.21
CA HIS A 237 9.50 5.37 -7.49
C HIS A 237 10.57 6.45 -7.72
N ALA A 238 10.99 7.15 -6.67
CA ALA A 238 12.05 8.14 -6.73
C ALA A 238 12.79 8.27 -5.39
N TYR A 239 14.12 8.18 -5.41
CA TYR A 239 14.94 8.33 -4.20
C TYR A 239 15.46 9.75 -3.95
N THR A 240 16.20 10.30 -4.92
CA THR A 240 16.98 11.53 -4.72
C THR A 240 16.12 12.78 -4.89
N ALA A 241 16.46 13.85 -4.17
CA ALA A 241 15.85 15.17 -4.34
C ALA A 241 15.73 15.60 -5.81
N ARG A 242 16.76 15.34 -6.63
CA ARG A 242 16.75 15.60 -8.07
C ARG A 242 15.65 14.82 -8.80
N ALA A 243 15.50 13.53 -8.53
CA ALA A 243 14.50 12.69 -9.17
C ALA A 243 13.07 13.02 -8.69
N ILE A 244 12.91 13.25 -7.39
CA ILE A 244 11.64 13.65 -6.78
C ILE A 244 11.15 14.96 -7.37
N ARG A 245 12.00 16.00 -7.37
CA ARG A 245 11.66 17.34 -7.88
C ARG A 245 11.12 17.29 -9.31
N ARG A 246 11.85 16.64 -10.22
CA ARG A 246 11.41 16.56 -11.63
C ARG A 246 10.13 15.76 -11.82
N ALA A 247 9.92 14.70 -11.03
CA ALA A 247 8.69 13.90 -11.11
C ALA A 247 7.47 14.74 -10.66
N ILE A 248 7.60 15.49 -9.56
CA ILE A 248 6.57 16.40 -9.06
C ILE A 248 6.31 17.56 -10.03
N GLU A 249 7.34 18.16 -10.62
CA GLU A 249 7.21 19.20 -11.64
C GLU A 249 6.54 18.70 -12.94
N CYS A 250 6.58 17.39 -13.18
CA CYS A 250 5.86 16.74 -14.27
C CYS A 250 4.42 16.35 -13.91
N GLY A 251 3.98 16.53 -12.66
CA GLY A 251 2.61 16.29 -12.20
C GLY A 251 2.35 14.92 -11.58
N VAL A 252 3.40 14.18 -11.19
CA VAL A 252 3.24 12.97 -10.38
C VAL A 252 2.59 13.31 -9.04
N ARG A 253 1.63 12.49 -8.60
CA ARG A 253 0.84 12.75 -7.39
C ARG A 253 1.47 12.18 -6.12
N THR A 254 2.01 10.96 -6.18
CA THR A 254 2.63 10.31 -5.02
C THR A 254 4.06 9.87 -5.32
N ILE A 255 4.97 10.16 -4.41
CA ILE A 255 6.36 9.76 -4.46
C ILE A 255 6.56 8.59 -3.52
N GLU A 256 7.05 7.50 -4.08
CA GLU A 256 7.33 6.27 -3.35
C GLU A 256 8.77 6.30 -2.85
N HIS A 257 8.97 5.83 -1.62
CA HIS A 257 10.25 5.81 -0.90
C HIS A 257 10.73 7.22 -0.48
N GLY A 258 11.37 7.96 -1.39
CA GLY A 258 11.85 9.32 -1.12
C GLY A 258 12.99 9.45 -0.10
N ASN A 259 13.78 8.38 0.11
CA ASN A 259 14.76 8.31 1.20
C ASN A 259 15.85 9.39 1.17
N LEU A 260 16.15 9.95 -0.01
CA LEU A 260 17.22 10.93 -0.22
C LEU A 260 16.66 12.30 -0.61
N VAL A 261 15.50 12.65 -0.04
CA VAL A 261 14.89 13.98 -0.15
C VAL A 261 15.71 15.02 0.63
N ASP A 262 15.73 16.26 0.13
CA ASP A 262 16.22 17.43 0.85
C ASP A 262 15.07 18.36 1.28
N ALA A 263 15.35 19.30 2.18
CA ALA A 263 14.34 20.20 2.73
C ALA A 263 13.64 21.06 1.65
N ASP A 264 14.37 21.49 0.62
CA ASP A 264 13.81 22.29 -0.49
C ASP A 264 12.82 21.49 -1.34
N THR A 265 13.12 20.21 -1.56
CA THR A 265 12.27 19.32 -2.35
C THR A 265 11.07 18.85 -1.55
N ALA A 266 11.22 18.61 -0.23
CA ALA A 266 10.10 18.34 0.65
C ALA A 266 9.12 19.54 0.71
N ARG A 267 9.63 20.78 0.78
CA ARG A 267 8.80 21.99 0.67
C ARG A 267 8.06 22.08 -0.66
N LEU A 268 8.75 21.80 -1.76
CA LEU A 268 8.11 21.77 -3.09
C LEU A 268 6.98 20.74 -3.15
N MET A 269 7.18 19.54 -2.57
CA MET A 269 6.13 18.51 -2.52
C MET A 269 4.88 19.03 -1.79
N ALA A 270 5.06 19.68 -0.64
CA ALA A 270 3.96 20.27 0.12
C ALA A 270 3.24 21.38 -0.68
N GLU A 271 4.01 22.27 -1.32
CA GLU A 271 3.44 23.34 -2.18
C GLU A 271 2.59 22.78 -3.33
N LYS A 272 3.02 21.65 -3.91
CA LYS A 272 2.32 21.00 -5.02
C LYS A 272 1.19 20.07 -4.57
N GLY A 273 0.98 19.90 -3.27
CA GLY A 273 -0.01 18.97 -2.73
C GLY A 273 0.30 17.50 -3.06
N ALA A 274 1.59 17.17 -3.23
CA ALA A 274 2.04 15.81 -3.49
C ALA A 274 2.16 15.01 -2.18
N PHE A 275 2.04 13.69 -2.28
CA PHE A 275 2.14 12.78 -1.15
C PHE A 275 3.48 12.06 -1.16
N ALA A 276 3.96 11.67 0.02
CA ALA A 276 5.07 10.73 0.17
C ALA A 276 4.55 9.38 0.68
N VAL A 277 5.10 8.28 0.19
CA VAL A 277 4.88 6.93 0.72
C VAL A 277 6.24 6.30 1.04
N PRO A 278 6.84 6.65 2.21
CA PRO A 278 8.06 5.99 2.68
C PRO A 278 7.82 4.51 2.98
N THR A 279 8.86 3.69 2.80
CA THR A 279 8.79 2.23 2.97
C THR A 279 9.93 1.73 3.86
N GLN A 280 10.13 2.38 5.01
CA GLN A 280 11.38 2.24 5.77
C GLN A 280 11.64 0.78 6.20
N VAL A 281 10.60 0.04 6.54
CA VAL A 281 10.67 -1.36 6.96
C VAL A 281 11.37 -2.26 5.93
N THR A 282 11.19 -2.03 4.62
CA THR A 282 11.83 -2.88 3.60
C THR A 282 13.35 -2.78 3.67
N TYR A 283 13.90 -1.60 3.95
CA TYR A 283 15.35 -1.41 4.04
C TYR A 283 15.93 -2.05 5.30
N GLU A 284 15.21 -2.00 6.42
CA GLU A 284 15.65 -2.70 7.64
C GLU A 284 15.66 -4.22 7.40
N MET A 285 14.61 -4.76 6.77
CA MET A 285 14.51 -6.20 6.53
C MET A 285 15.46 -6.69 5.43
N LEU A 286 15.70 -5.91 4.39
CA LEU A 286 16.70 -6.24 3.36
C LEU A 286 18.11 -6.23 3.93
N ALA A 287 18.43 -5.30 4.84
CA ALA A 287 19.74 -5.27 5.51
C ALA A 287 19.95 -6.49 6.42
N GLU A 288 18.90 -6.96 7.10
CA GLU A 288 19.00 -8.09 8.03
C GLU A 288 18.89 -9.45 7.32
N TYR A 289 18.01 -9.57 6.34
CA TYR A 289 17.60 -10.86 5.75
C TYR A 289 17.79 -10.97 4.23
N GLY A 290 18.09 -9.87 3.53
CA GLY A 290 18.10 -9.83 2.06
C GLY A 290 19.02 -10.88 1.45
N GLU A 291 20.28 -10.95 1.89
CA GLU A 291 21.25 -11.95 1.41
C GLU A 291 20.78 -13.38 1.69
N ARG A 292 20.27 -13.64 2.91
CA ARG A 292 19.75 -14.95 3.33
C ARG A 292 18.59 -15.42 2.43
N PHE A 293 17.75 -14.50 1.97
CA PHE A 293 16.60 -14.81 1.11
C PHE A 293 16.91 -14.66 -0.39
N GLY A 294 18.19 -14.57 -0.77
CA GLY A 294 18.63 -14.68 -2.16
C GLY A 294 18.58 -13.37 -2.94
N LEU A 295 18.56 -12.22 -2.26
CA LEU A 295 18.76 -10.92 -2.90
C LEU A 295 20.18 -10.87 -3.51
N PRO A 296 20.35 -10.44 -4.77
CA PRO A 296 21.66 -10.35 -5.41
C PRO A 296 22.63 -9.42 -4.67
N ALA A 297 23.93 -9.75 -4.69
CA ALA A 297 24.97 -8.97 -3.99
C ALA A 297 25.03 -7.49 -4.42
N ASP A 298 24.83 -7.21 -5.71
CA ASP A 298 24.79 -5.85 -6.25
C ASP A 298 23.61 -5.04 -5.66
N SER A 299 22.50 -5.69 -5.35
CA SER A 299 21.36 -5.07 -4.68
C SER A 299 21.62 -4.89 -3.18
N VAL A 300 22.27 -5.86 -2.53
CA VAL A 300 22.66 -5.76 -1.10
C VAL A 300 23.58 -4.56 -0.87
N ALA A 301 24.55 -4.35 -1.76
CA ALA A 301 25.50 -3.24 -1.68
C ALA A 301 24.84 -1.85 -1.74
N LYS A 302 23.63 -1.75 -2.31
CA LYS A 302 22.85 -0.51 -2.47
C LYS A 302 21.98 -0.16 -1.26
N ILE A 303 21.78 -1.07 -0.30
CA ILE A 303 20.80 -0.87 0.78
C ILE A 303 21.23 0.26 1.73
N GLU A 304 22.49 0.28 2.15
CA GLU A 304 22.94 1.22 3.20
C GLU A 304 22.93 2.68 2.73
N ASP A 305 23.03 2.91 1.42
CA ASP A 305 22.91 4.24 0.81
C ASP A 305 21.58 4.94 1.15
N VAL A 306 20.50 4.16 1.35
CA VAL A 306 19.14 4.69 1.55
C VAL A 306 18.54 4.37 2.92
N ARG A 307 19.03 3.34 3.62
CA ARG A 307 18.43 2.87 4.88
C ARG A 307 18.47 3.93 5.98
N GLN A 308 19.63 4.50 6.27
CA GLN A 308 19.74 5.52 7.33
C GLN A 308 19.06 6.83 6.93
N ALA A 309 19.22 7.23 5.66
CA ALA A 309 18.63 8.45 5.14
C ALA A 309 17.08 8.41 5.16
N GLY A 310 16.48 7.24 4.97
CA GLY A 310 15.02 7.07 5.01
C GLY A 310 14.37 7.46 6.35
N ARG A 311 15.04 7.19 7.48
CA ARG A 311 14.56 7.68 8.79
C ARG A 311 14.59 9.20 8.88
N ASN A 312 15.62 9.84 8.33
CA ASN A 312 15.70 11.30 8.28
C ASN A 312 14.66 11.90 7.30
N ALA A 313 14.39 11.23 6.18
CA ALA A 313 13.38 11.66 5.21
C ALA A 313 11.98 11.76 5.84
N LEU A 314 11.59 10.83 6.71
CA LEU A 314 10.33 10.91 7.47
C LEU A 314 10.21 12.22 8.27
N LEU A 315 11.31 12.65 8.90
CA LEU A 315 11.36 13.91 9.66
C LEU A 315 11.28 15.13 8.73
N LEU A 316 12.01 15.11 7.60
CA LEU A 316 11.97 16.20 6.61
C LEU A 316 10.58 16.37 5.98
N PHE A 317 9.90 15.27 5.65
CA PHE A 317 8.52 15.31 5.15
C PHE A 317 7.56 15.86 6.20
N ALA A 318 7.71 15.45 7.47
CA ALA A 318 6.90 15.96 8.56
C ALA A 318 7.12 17.48 8.78
N GLU A 319 8.38 17.93 8.82
CA GLU A 319 8.74 19.34 8.99
C GLU A 319 8.19 20.22 7.85
N ALA A 320 8.24 19.72 6.61
CA ALA A 320 7.69 20.42 5.45
C ALA A 320 6.16 20.36 5.34
N GLY A 321 5.48 19.54 6.16
CA GLY A 321 4.03 19.36 6.08
C GLY A 321 3.56 18.50 4.90
N VAL A 322 4.42 17.63 4.37
CA VAL A 322 4.06 16.69 3.30
C VAL A 322 3.16 15.58 3.87
N PRO A 323 1.96 15.35 3.32
CA PRO A 323 1.14 14.22 3.73
C PRO A 323 1.84 12.89 3.44
N MET A 324 2.01 12.06 4.47
CA MET A 324 2.69 10.77 4.38
C MET A 324 1.72 9.60 4.49
N GLY A 325 1.62 8.80 3.43
CA GLY A 325 0.97 7.49 3.45
C GLY A 325 1.88 6.42 4.06
N TYR A 326 1.25 5.39 4.61
CA TYR A 326 1.91 4.16 5.02
C TYR A 326 2.28 3.31 3.80
N GLY A 327 3.48 2.73 3.79
CA GLY A 327 3.95 1.81 2.74
C GLY A 327 4.91 0.78 3.32
N SER A 328 4.81 -0.50 2.93
CA SER A 328 5.73 -1.54 3.41
C SER A 328 6.79 -1.94 2.41
N ASP A 329 6.42 -2.23 1.15
CA ASP A 329 7.32 -2.64 0.05
C ASP A 329 8.19 -3.87 0.34
N LEU A 330 7.66 -4.82 1.12
CA LEU A 330 8.38 -6.03 1.49
C LEU A 330 8.33 -7.09 0.38
N LEU A 331 9.37 -7.94 0.33
CA LEU A 331 9.54 -8.95 -0.72
C LEU A 331 9.74 -10.35 -0.11
N GLY A 332 9.15 -11.38 -0.74
CA GLY A 332 9.32 -12.77 -0.31
C GLY A 332 8.90 -13.02 1.14
N GLU A 333 9.73 -13.74 1.88
CA GLU A 333 9.47 -14.11 3.27
C GLU A 333 9.35 -12.89 4.19
N MET A 334 9.97 -11.76 3.82
CA MET A 334 9.94 -10.54 4.63
C MET A 334 8.55 -9.88 4.70
N HIS A 335 7.58 -10.32 3.90
CA HIS A 335 6.17 -9.89 4.01
C HIS A 335 5.59 -10.05 5.42
N GLU A 336 6.14 -10.91 6.27
CA GLU A 336 5.72 -11.06 7.67
C GLU A 336 5.92 -9.79 8.50
N TYR A 337 6.90 -8.95 8.15
CA TYR A 337 7.25 -7.75 8.92
C TYR A 337 6.41 -6.53 8.58
N GLN A 338 5.34 -6.67 7.79
CA GLN A 338 4.53 -5.57 7.28
C GLN A 338 4.23 -4.51 8.35
N THR A 339 3.69 -4.92 9.49
CA THR A 339 3.26 -4.01 10.57
C THR A 339 4.41 -3.28 11.28
N HIS A 340 5.67 -3.71 11.11
CA HIS A 340 6.82 -3.09 11.77
C HIS A 340 7.05 -1.64 11.31
N GLU A 341 6.58 -1.27 10.10
CA GLU A 341 6.59 0.13 9.66
C GLU A 341 5.79 1.05 10.59
N LEU A 342 4.71 0.55 11.25
CA LEU A 342 3.94 1.35 12.22
C LEU A 342 4.83 1.74 13.40
N LYS A 343 5.66 0.80 13.88
CA LYS A 343 6.60 1.03 14.98
C LYS A 343 7.66 2.06 14.59
N ILE A 344 8.27 1.90 13.41
CA ILE A 344 9.29 2.82 12.90
C ILE A 344 8.74 4.26 12.82
N ARG A 345 7.52 4.42 12.28
CA ARG A 345 6.87 5.73 12.17
C ARG A 345 6.49 6.30 13.53
N ALA A 346 5.95 5.47 14.42
CA ALA A 346 5.58 5.89 15.77
C ALA A 346 6.79 6.40 16.57
N GLU A 347 7.95 5.75 16.46
CA GLU A 347 9.20 6.18 17.10
C GLU A 347 9.65 7.58 16.68
N LEU A 348 9.39 7.96 15.44
CA LEU A 348 9.87 9.23 14.85
C LEU A 348 8.82 10.34 14.85
N LEU A 349 7.54 9.99 14.66
CA LEU A 349 6.44 10.93 14.38
C LEU A 349 5.33 10.88 15.44
N GLY A 350 5.35 9.90 16.33
CA GLY A 350 4.29 9.61 17.29
C GLY A 350 3.17 8.73 16.72
N ASN A 351 2.49 8.03 17.63
CA ASN A 351 1.48 7.01 17.29
C ASN A 351 0.33 7.56 16.43
N LEU A 352 -0.18 8.75 16.74
CA LEU A 352 -1.28 9.35 15.99
C LEU A 352 -0.91 9.60 14.52
N ALA A 353 0.32 10.07 14.25
CA ALA A 353 0.79 10.29 12.89
C ALA A 353 0.96 8.96 12.15
N ALA A 354 1.51 7.94 12.82
CA ALA A 354 1.61 6.59 12.26
C ALA A 354 0.23 6.02 11.89
N LEU A 355 -0.75 6.13 12.78
CA LEU A 355 -2.14 5.68 12.55
C LEU A 355 -2.79 6.43 11.38
N ARG A 356 -2.68 7.76 11.33
CA ARG A 356 -3.20 8.58 10.21
C ARG A 356 -2.59 8.18 8.88
N SER A 357 -1.29 7.85 8.87
CA SER A 357 -0.60 7.42 7.63
C SER A 357 -1.19 6.15 7.03
N ALA A 358 -1.67 5.22 7.87
CA ALA A 358 -2.28 3.95 7.45
C ALA A 358 -3.82 3.99 7.39
N THR A 359 -4.44 5.17 7.54
CA THR A 359 -5.90 5.33 7.55
C THR A 359 -6.32 6.53 6.72
N SER A 360 -6.50 7.71 7.32
CA SER A 360 -7.06 8.88 6.66
C SER A 360 -6.17 9.44 5.54
N VAL A 361 -4.85 9.47 5.72
CA VAL A 361 -3.93 9.93 4.66
C VAL A 361 -3.82 8.90 3.54
N ALA A 362 -3.83 7.61 3.88
CA ALA A 362 -3.87 6.55 2.87
C ALA A 362 -5.18 6.59 2.05
N ALA A 363 -6.33 6.83 2.68
CA ALA A 363 -7.60 7.03 1.98
C ALA A 363 -7.55 8.25 1.04
N GLN A 364 -6.89 9.33 1.44
CA GLN A 364 -6.60 10.48 0.56
C GLN A 364 -5.73 10.11 -0.63
N ILE A 365 -4.71 9.28 -0.41
CA ILE A 365 -3.87 8.80 -1.50
C ILE A 365 -4.71 8.03 -2.54
N LEU A 366 -5.65 7.21 -2.08
CA LEU A 366 -6.53 6.41 -2.95
C LEU A 366 -7.69 7.19 -3.58
N GLN A 367 -7.85 8.48 -3.29
CA GLN A 367 -9.03 9.28 -3.67
C GLN A 367 -10.33 8.62 -3.17
N ARG A 368 -10.33 8.19 -1.91
CA ARG A 368 -11.44 7.51 -1.20
C ARG A 368 -11.68 8.10 0.18
N GLU A 369 -11.41 9.38 0.35
CA GLU A 369 -11.76 10.16 1.53
C GLU A 369 -13.24 10.02 1.86
N GLY A 370 -13.57 9.83 3.14
CA GLY A 370 -14.96 9.61 3.58
C GLY A 370 -15.52 8.22 3.26
N GLU A 371 -14.87 7.45 2.40
CA GLU A 371 -15.25 6.05 2.11
C GLU A 371 -14.37 5.04 2.86
N LEU A 372 -13.07 5.29 2.95
CA LEU A 372 -12.09 4.43 3.64
C LEU A 372 -11.33 5.21 4.72
N GLY A 373 -10.66 4.49 5.62
CA GLY A 373 -9.78 5.08 6.64
C GLY A 373 -10.51 5.96 7.67
N CYS A 374 -11.82 5.83 7.80
CA CYS A 374 -12.66 6.56 8.75
C CYS A 374 -13.84 5.70 9.22
N ILE A 375 -14.45 6.08 10.35
CA ILE A 375 -15.70 5.50 10.86
C ILE A 375 -16.73 6.61 10.89
N SER A 376 -17.55 6.68 9.85
CA SER A 376 -18.60 7.69 9.70
C SER A 376 -19.73 7.14 8.82
N ALA A 377 -20.92 7.71 8.95
CA ALA A 377 -22.05 7.33 8.11
C ALA A 377 -21.73 7.49 6.62
N GLY A 378 -22.05 6.47 5.83
CA GLY A 378 -21.71 6.38 4.42
C GLY A 378 -20.37 5.71 4.12
N ALA A 379 -19.44 5.60 5.09
CA ALA A 379 -18.16 4.93 4.86
C ALA A 379 -18.32 3.42 4.65
N ILE A 380 -17.36 2.79 3.98
CA ILE A 380 -17.29 1.34 3.84
C ILE A 380 -16.95 0.73 5.21
N ALA A 381 -17.64 -0.35 5.57
CA ALA A 381 -17.46 -1.02 6.86
C ALA A 381 -16.20 -1.91 6.86
N ASP A 382 -15.03 -1.26 6.82
CA ASP A 382 -13.72 -1.86 7.04
C ASP A 382 -13.23 -1.45 8.45
N LEU A 383 -13.26 -2.38 9.40
CA LEU A 383 -13.09 -2.09 10.83
C LEU A 383 -12.19 -3.11 11.53
N LEU A 384 -11.44 -2.64 12.52
CA LEU A 384 -10.64 -3.47 13.42
C LEU A 384 -11.10 -3.29 14.85
N VAL A 385 -11.22 -4.40 15.58
CA VAL A 385 -11.38 -4.40 17.03
C VAL A 385 -10.05 -4.84 17.63
N VAL A 386 -9.41 -3.91 18.34
CA VAL A 386 -8.05 -4.02 18.86
C VAL A 386 -8.08 -4.19 20.37
N ASP A 387 -7.43 -5.24 20.86
CA ASP A 387 -7.20 -5.51 22.29
C ASP A 387 -6.03 -4.66 22.82
N GLY A 388 -6.27 -3.36 22.93
CA GLY A 388 -5.26 -2.37 23.30
C GLY A 388 -5.72 -0.95 23.01
N ASP A 389 -4.86 0.02 23.29
CA ASP A 389 -5.02 1.42 22.89
C ASP A 389 -3.87 1.82 21.97
N PRO A 390 -4.08 1.89 20.65
CA PRO A 390 -3.01 2.21 19.69
C PRO A 390 -2.52 3.66 19.76
N LEU A 391 -3.24 4.57 20.43
CA LEU A 391 -2.73 5.93 20.69
C LEU A 391 -1.66 5.91 21.78
N SER A 392 -1.82 5.05 22.78
CA SER A 392 -0.89 4.91 23.90
C SER A 392 0.24 3.93 23.60
N ASP A 393 -0.06 2.82 22.92
CA ASP A 393 0.90 1.78 22.56
C ASP A 393 0.62 1.23 21.14
N ILE A 394 1.45 1.63 20.18
CA ILE A 394 1.35 1.13 18.79
C ILE A 394 1.64 -0.37 18.69
N GLY A 395 2.29 -0.97 19.71
CA GLY A 395 2.66 -2.39 19.75
C GLY A 395 1.47 -3.32 19.60
N CYS A 396 0.27 -2.90 20.01
CA CYS A 396 -0.96 -3.68 19.82
C CYS A 396 -1.36 -3.87 18.34
N LEU A 397 -0.72 -3.17 17.39
CA LEU A 397 -0.91 -3.36 15.95
C LEU A 397 0.30 -4.03 15.26
N VAL A 398 1.38 -4.30 16.01
CA VAL A 398 2.62 -4.89 15.48
C VAL A 398 2.61 -6.41 15.67
N GLY A 399 3.15 -7.15 14.71
CA GLY A 399 3.13 -8.62 14.68
C GLY A 399 2.19 -9.17 13.61
N GLN A 400 1.61 -10.35 13.86
CA GLN A 400 0.72 -11.07 12.95
C GLN A 400 -0.77 -10.88 13.26
N GLY A 401 -1.12 -9.87 14.06
CA GLY A 401 -2.50 -9.53 14.39
C GLY A 401 -3.03 -10.27 15.63
N GLU A 402 -2.15 -10.60 16.57
CA GLU A 402 -2.41 -11.31 17.82
C GLU A 402 -3.44 -10.55 18.68
N HIS A 403 -3.37 -9.22 18.67
CA HIS A 403 -4.27 -8.34 19.42
C HIS A 403 -5.49 -7.87 18.60
N LEU A 404 -5.68 -8.37 17.37
CA LEU A 404 -6.85 -8.08 16.56
C LEU A 404 -7.95 -9.10 16.85
N ALA A 405 -8.85 -8.73 17.76
CA ALA A 405 -9.96 -9.57 18.19
C ALA A 405 -11.02 -9.74 17.11
N MET A 406 -11.18 -8.74 16.23
CA MET A 406 -12.09 -8.84 15.09
C MET A 406 -11.60 -7.99 13.92
N ILE A 407 -11.88 -8.49 12.71
CA ILE A 407 -11.64 -7.79 11.45
C ILE A 407 -12.94 -7.85 10.64
N VAL A 408 -13.46 -6.68 10.28
CA VAL A 408 -14.60 -6.51 9.37
C VAL A 408 -14.07 -5.90 8.08
N GLN A 409 -14.47 -6.45 6.94
CA GLN A 409 -14.10 -5.93 5.63
C GLN A 409 -15.31 -5.97 4.70
N GLY A 410 -15.70 -4.81 4.17
CA GLY A 410 -16.91 -4.64 3.39
C GLY A 410 -18.15 -5.08 4.15
N GLY A 411 -18.22 -4.82 5.46
CA GLY A 411 -19.33 -5.22 6.32
C GLY A 411 -19.33 -6.69 6.74
N HIS A 412 -18.50 -7.54 6.13
CA HIS A 412 -18.39 -8.95 6.47
C HIS A 412 -17.34 -9.18 7.54
N VAL A 413 -17.68 -9.96 8.57
CA VAL A 413 -16.74 -10.40 9.60
C VAL A 413 -15.77 -11.43 9.00
N ARG A 414 -14.49 -11.05 8.88
CA ARG A 414 -13.40 -11.90 8.33
C ARG A 414 -12.65 -12.67 9.40
N LYS A 415 -12.56 -12.11 10.60
CA LYS A 415 -11.97 -12.71 11.80
C LYS A 415 -12.80 -12.28 13.00
N ASN A 416 -13.11 -13.19 13.91
CA ASN A 416 -13.77 -12.87 15.19
C ASN A 416 -13.31 -13.87 16.25
N THR A 417 -12.69 -13.36 17.32
CA THR A 417 -12.29 -14.12 18.51
C THR A 417 -12.91 -13.55 19.78
N LEU A 418 -13.91 -12.66 19.66
CA LEU A 418 -14.73 -12.20 20.77
C LEU A 418 -15.63 -13.38 21.19
N VAL A 419 -15.55 -13.76 22.46
CA VAL A 419 -16.28 -14.88 23.08
C VAL A 419 -17.67 -14.45 23.51
#